data_AF-A0A1G1BV26-F1
#
_entry.id   AF-A0A1G1BV26-F1
#
_cell.length_a   1.000
_cell.length_b   1.000
_cell.length_c   1.000
_cell.angle_alpha   90.00
_cell.angle_beta   90.00
_cell.angle_gamma   90.00
#
_symmetry.space_group_name_H-M   'P 1'
#
loop_
_entity.id
_entity.type
_entity.pdbx_description
1 polymer ?
#
loop_
_entity_poly.entity_id
_entity_poly.type
_entity_poly.pdbx_seq_one_letter_code
_entity_poly.pdbx_strand_id
1 'polypeptide(L)'
;MRTKPRPKPGSTVTGAYSAAGYEVLLDGRPVYAAGSNPHDSALPAAPGRGLPVATIAAYCERTCRDIAAERGAAFGGVESED
;
A
#
# COMPACT_ATOMS: atom_id res chain seq x y z
N MET A 1 -8.31 -26.22 -8.18
CA MET A 1 -7.57 -24.94 -8.16
C MET A 1 -8.59 -23.80 -8.16
N ARG A 2 -8.73 -23.03 -7.06
CA ARG A 2 -9.63 -21.87 -7.03
C ARG A 2 -8.94 -20.71 -7.76
N THR A 3 -9.38 -20.41 -8.97
CA THR A 3 -8.97 -19.20 -9.68
C THR A 3 -9.48 -17.99 -8.89
N LYS A 4 -8.55 -17.18 -8.34
CA LYS A 4 -8.93 -15.91 -7.71
C LYS A 4 -9.61 -15.07 -8.80
N PRO A 5 -10.79 -14.49 -8.55
CA PRO A 5 -11.50 -13.71 -9.55
C PRO A 5 -10.61 -12.56 -9.99
N ARG A 6 -10.39 -12.46 -11.31
CA ARG A 6 -9.69 -11.34 -11.92
C ARG A 6 -10.56 -10.10 -11.68
N PRO A 7 -10.02 -9.00 -11.12
CA PRO A 7 -10.71 -7.72 -11.05
C PRO A 7 -11.31 -7.33 -12.39
N LYS A 8 -12.42 -6.61 -12.32
CA LYS A 8 -13.13 -6.17 -13.51
C LYS A 8 -12.25 -5.19 -14.30
N PRO A 9 -12.32 -5.18 -15.65
CA PRO A 9 -11.68 -4.13 -16.43
C PRO A 9 -12.13 -2.75 -15.91
N GLY A 10 -11.17 -1.91 -15.54
CA GLY A 10 -11.40 -0.61 -14.89
C GLY A 10 -11.10 -0.55 -13.39
N SER A 11 -10.70 -1.66 -12.75
CA SER A 11 -10.31 -1.63 -11.34
C SER A 11 -9.02 -0.82 -11.14
N THR A 12 -8.92 -0.07 -10.05
CA THR A 12 -7.79 0.83 -9.76
C THR A 12 -7.23 0.57 -8.37
N VAL A 13 -5.90 0.53 -8.28
CA VAL A 13 -5.14 0.41 -7.03
C VAL A 13 -4.56 1.77 -6.68
N THR A 14 -4.85 2.24 -5.48
CA THR A 14 -4.33 3.50 -4.92
C THR A 14 -3.67 3.21 -3.58
N GLY A 15 -2.75 4.06 -3.15
CA GLY A 15 -2.12 3.96 -1.84
C GLY A 15 -2.26 5.24 -1.04
N ALA A 16 -2.28 5.09 0.28
CA ALA A 16 -2.22 6.18 1.24
C ALA A 16 -1.07 5.90 2.21
N TYR A 17 -0.28 6.91 2.57
CA TYR A 17 0.82 6.74 3.52
C TYR A 17 0.95 7.89 4.51
N SER A 18 1.49 7.59 5.69
CA SER A 18 1.79 8.54 6.76
C SER A 18 3.10 8.15 7.47
N ALA A 19 3.49 8.89 8.51
CA ALA A 19 4.63 8.52 9.35
C ALA A 19 4.41 7.20 10.14
N ALA A 20 3.15 6.77 10.30
CA ALA A 20 2.82 5.54 11.02
C ALA A 20 2.90 4.29 10.14
N GLY A 21 2.86 4.44 8.81
CA GLY A 21 2.76 3.32 7.88
C GLY A 21 2.10 3.70 6.56
N TYR A 22 1.59 2.71 5.84
CA TYR A 22 0.83 2.90 4.61
C TYR A 22 -0.25 1.84 4.43
N GLU A 23 -1.25 2.17 3.62
CA GLU A 23 -2.34 1.32 3.19
C GLU A 23 -2.44 1.33 1.66
N VAL A 24 -2.84 0.18 1.09
CA VAL A 24 -3.14 0.04 -0.33
C VAL A 24 -4.59 -0.38 -0.49
N LEU A 25 -5.31 0.35 -1.33
CA LEU A 25 -6.71 0.15 -1.62
C LEU A 25 -6.92 -0.33 -3.06
N LEU A 26 -7.78 -1.33 -3.25
CA LEU A 26 -8.31 -1.73 -4.55
C LEU A 26 -9.76 -1.29 -4.63
N ASP A 27 -10.08 -0.39 -5.56
CA ASP A 27 -11.42 0.19 -5.73
C ASP A 27 -11.99 0.77 -4.42
N GLY A 28 -11.13 1.47 -3.67
CA GLY A 28 -11.48 2.09 -2.38
C GLY A 28 -11.61 1.11 -1.21
N ARG A 29 -11.20 -0.15 -1.36
CA ARG A 29 -11.20 -1.14 -0.26
C ARG A 29 -9.79 -1.52 0.16
N PRO A 30 -9.46 -1.53 1.46
CA PRO A 30 -8.15 -1.97 1.94
C PRO A 30 -7.85 -3.40 1.48
N VAL A 31 -6.69 -3.59 0.84
CA VAL A 31 -6.18 -4.90 0.46
C VAL A 31 -4.83 -5.23 1.09
N TYR A 32 -4.12 -4.20 1.57
CA TYR A 32 -2.84 -4.35 2.26
C TYR A 32 -2.59 -3.14 3.16
N ALA A 33 -1.97 -3.35 4.32
CA ALA A 33 -1.50 -2.29 5.18
C ALA A 33 -0.20 -2.71 5.89
N ALA A 34 0.68 -1.76 6.13
CA ALA A 34 1.92 -1.97 6.86
C ALA A 34 2.28 -0.74 7.70
N GLY A 35 2.71 -0.96 8.94
CA GLY A 35 3.28 0.04 9.83
C GLY A 35 4.72 0.43 9.46
N SER A 36 5.23 1.47 10.13
CA SER A 36 6.54 2.07 9.89
C SER A 36 7.69 1.48 10.70
N ASN A 37 7.47 0.43 11.51
CA ASN A 37 8.51 -0.15 12.34
C ASN A 37 9.51 -0.97 11.50
N PRO A 38 10.82 -0.63 11.52
CA PRO A 38 11.84 -1.32 10.72
C PRO A 38 12.06 -2.78 11.14
N HIS A 39 11.65 -3.17 12.34
CA HIS A 39 11.75 -4.54 12.83
C HIS A 39 10.48 -5.36 12.61
N ASP A 40 9.34 -4.70 12.41
CA ASP A 40 8.04 -5.36 12.20
C ASP A 40 7.11 -4.45 11.39
N SER A 41 6.91 -4.78 10.12
CA SER A 41 6.08 -3.98 9.22
C SER A 41 4.59 -4.03 9.54
N ALA A 42 4.12 -4.78 10.54
CA ALA A 42 2.72 -4.74 10.96
C ALA A 42 2.46 -3.73 12.10
N LEU A 43 3.51 -3.19 12.71
CA LEU A 43 3.40 -2.33 13.88
C LEU A 43 3.84 -0.88 13.57
N PRO A 44 3.17 0.13 14.13
CA PRO A 44 3.69 1.49 14.11
C PRO A 44 4.93 1.57 15.01
N ALA A 45 5.94 2.33 14.57
CA ALA A 45 7.10 2.63 15.41
C ALA A 45 6.88 3.91 16.23
N ALA A 46 7.60 4.00 17.35
CA ALA A 46 7.71 5.24 18.10
C ALA A 46 8.37 6.35 17.24
N PRO A 47 8.05 7.63 17.49
CA PRO A 47 8.71 8.75 16.84
C PRO A 47 10.24 8.64 16.94
N GLY A 48 10.95 8.82 15.81
CA GLY A 48 12.41 8.72 15.74
C GLY A 48 12.98 7.31 15.64
N ARG A 49 12.16 6.26 15.69
CA ARG A 49 12.58 4.86 15.42
C ARG A 49 11.91 4.23 14.20
N GLY A 50 10.91 4.91 13.62
CA GLY A 50 10.26 4.47 12.40
C GLY A 50 11.09 4.73 11.15
N LEU A 51 10.69 4.08 10.06
CA LEU A 51 11.22 4.38 8.74
C LEU A 51 10.91 5.83 8.35
N PRO A 52 11.79 6.50 7.59
CA PRO A 52 11.50 7.82 7.04
C PRO A 52 10.24 7.82 6.18
N VAL A 53 9.46 8.90 6.22
CA VAL A 53 8.23 9.03 5.40
C VAL A 53 8.51 8.80 3.91
N ALA A 54 9.62 9.32 3.38
CA ALA A 54 10.02 9.08 1.99
C ALA A 54 10.25 7.59 1.68
N THR A 55 10.75 6.82 2.64
CA THR A 55 10.91 5.37 2.52
C THR A 55 9.55 4.67 2.52
N ILE A 56 8.65 5.08 3.40
CA ILE A 56 7.28 4.56 3.46
C ILE A 56 6.54 4.86 2.15
N ALA A 57 6.66 6.07 1.61
CA ALA A 57 6.08 6.48 0.33
C ALA A 57 6.55 5.59 -0.83
N ALA A 58 7.87 5.34 -0.91
CA ALA A 58 8.45 4.47 -1.93
C ALA A 58 7.95 3.02 -1.81
N TYR A 59 7.84 2.50 -0.58
CA TYR A 59 7.24 1.18 -0.34
C TYR A 59 5.77 1.14 -0.74
N CYS A 60 4.99 2.15 -0.36
CA CYS A 60 3.59 2.27 -0.72
C CYS A 60 3.40 2.25 -2.24
N GLU A 61 4.16 3.08 -2.97
CA GLU A 61 4.09 3.13 -4.44
C GLU A 61 4.45 1.79 -5.07
N ARG A 62 5.53 1.16 -4.60
CA ARG A 62 5.97 -0.13 -5.12
C ARG A 62 4.91 -1.21 -4.87
N THR A 63 4.39 -1.30 -3.65
CA THR A 63 3.35 -2.27 -3.29
C THR A 63 2.07 -2.05 -4.10
N CYS A 64 1.66 -0.80 -4.34
CA CYS A 64 0.53 -0.49 -5.22
C CYS A 64 0.73 -1.02 -6.64
N ARG A 65 1.92 -0.80 -7.23
CA ARG A 65 2.26 -1.29 -8.57
C ARG A 65 2.28 -2.81 -8.64
N ASP A 66 2.88 -3.47 -7.65
CA ASP A 66 2.96 -4.93 -7.60
C ASP A 66 1.54 -5.54 -7.46
N ILE A 67 0.70 -5.00 -6.57
CA ILE A 67 -0.71 -5.42 -6.44
C ILE A 67 -1.49 -5.13 -7.73
N ALA A 68 -1.31 -3.97 -8.36
CA ALA A 68 -1.97 -3.65 -9.62
C ALA A 68 -1.62 -4.67 -10.70
N ALA A 69 -0.35 -5.06 -10.83
CA ALA A 69 0.11 -6.07 -11.77
C ALA A 69 -0.47 -7.46 -11.46
N GLU A 70 -0.43 -7.91 -10.20
CA GLU A 70 -0.99 -9.21 -9.79
C GLU A 70 -2.50 -9.31 -10.03
N ARG A 71 -3.19 -8.19 -9.86
CA ARG A 71 -4.64 -8.08 -9.98
C ARG A 71 -5.05 -7.72 -11.42
N GLY A 72 -4.15 -7.27 -12.29
CA GLY A 72 -4.54 -6.74 -13.61
C GLY A 72 -5.40 -5.48 -13.50
N ALA A 73 -5.14 -4.66 -12.48
CA ALA A 73 -5.74 -3.36 -12.23
C ALA A 73 -4.80 -2.23 -12.68
N ALA A 74 -5.31 -1.01 -12.79
CA ALA A 74 -4.48 0.17 -13.06
C ALA A 74 -3.88 0.73 -11.77
N PHE A 75 -2.68 1.31 -11.84
CA PHE A 75 -2.12 2.09 -10.74
C PHE A 75 -2.68 3.51 -10.79
N GLY A 76 -3.35 3.93 -9.71
CA GLY A 76 -4.03 5.22 -9.58
C GLY A 76 -3.23 6.30 -8.86
N GLY A 77 -2.06 5.98 -8.29
CA GLY A 77 -1.23 6.91 -7.53
C GLY A 77 -1.13 6.57 -6.05
N VAL A 78 -0.34 7.39 -5.34
CA VAL A 78 -0.23 7.35 -3.87
C VAL A 78 -0.41 8.75 -3.30
N GLU A 79 -1.12 8.85 -2.19
CA GLU A 79 -1.39 10.11 -1.48
C GLU A 79 -0.80 10.06 -0.06
N SER A 80 -0.40 11.20 0.46
CA SER A 80 0.00 11.34 1.86
C SER A 80 -1.22 11.69 2.71
N GLU A 81 -1.45 10.94 3.80
CA GLU A 81 -2.32 11.36 4.89
C GLU A 81 -1.53 12.37 5.74
N ASP A 82 -1.73 13.66 5.46
CA ASP A 82 -1.19 14.79 6.25
C ASP A 82 -2.03 15.04 7.51
#